data_AF-A0A6H9WM64-F1
#
_entry.id   AF-A0A6H9WM64-F1
#
_cell.length_a   1.000
_cell.length_b   1.000
_cell.length_c   1.000
_cell.angle_alpha   90.00
_cell.angle_beta   90.00
_cell.angle_gamma   90.00
#
_symmetry.space_group_name_H-M   'P 1'
#
loop_
_entity.id
_entity.type
_entity.pdbx_description
1 polymer ?
#
loop_
_entity_poly.entity_id
_entity_poly.type
_entity_poly.pdbx_seq_one_letter_code
_entity_poly.pdbx_strand_id
1 'polypeptide(L)'
;MGFDRRVTLRCLCEDLNTDWGNHAEQQGFLNLRRLILDGASTSSIAEAMKSLHPGGRADHPLVNSFIAAFADDSSEISREGISGLTDPMWWKQKSTRWRGAATDVECPGRERREVWLCAGGLRVAKDDRDFYAQFTQRLQRHGAGRYLPSEDDRRLQEVEATVASLEAWKAQLRLAVLIGVHESLTRQESTMVHVANPKVGSDELLFHLTIDVGVASDGSDQLVEAVLSFTAPEREHQAVANLGIDTLRSTLNTASDEWRVTPGAADGQIWSALVAPETVDASRQCADAGELPEEIANRTLLLGVTSHYVRKPSIVEGYINGEPVPALCGVWFVPTTAPDGLPECAQCIDAHSTLRN
;
A
#
# COMPACT_ATOMS: atom_id res chain seq x y z
N MET A 1 1.94 -19.15 19.94
CA MET A 1 2.93 -18.47 19.06
C MET A 1 2.35 -18.57 17.66
N GLY A 2 1.83 -17.45 17.15
CA GLY A 2 0.92 -17.46 16.00
C GLY A 2 1.57 -18.01 14.73
N PHE A 3 0.75 -18.66 13.90
CA PHE A 3 1.17 -19.08 12.57
C PHE A 3 1.01 -17.96 11.53
N ASP A 4 2.06 -17.74 10.75
CA ASP A 4 1.96 -16.98 9.51
C ASP A 4 1.40 -17.89 8.42
N ARG A 5 0.18 -17.58 7.98
CA ARG A 5 -0.61 -18.41 7.06
C ARG A 5 -0.31 -18.02 5.62
N ARG A 6 0.03 -19.00 4.79
CA ARG A 6 0.40 -18.81 3.40
C ARG A 6 -0.26 -19.87 2.52
N VAL A 7 -0.39 -19.58 1.23
CA VAL A 7 -0.87 -20.53 0.22
C VAL A 7 0.15 -20.55 -0.89
N THR A 8 0.52 -21.75 -1.35
CA THR A 8 1.44 -21.86 -2.49
C THR A 8 0.77 -21.37 -3.77
N LEU A 9 1.51 -20.69 -4.64
CA LEU A 9 1.09 -20.27 -5.98
C LEU A 9 0.59 -21.45 -6.78
N ARG A 10 1.23 -22.60 -6.64
CA ARG A 10 0.81 -23.84 -7.29
C ARG A 10 -0.60 -24.26 -6.83
N CYS A 11 -0.90 -24.21 -5.54
CA CYS A 11 -2.25 -24.48 -5.03
C CYS A 11 -3.27 -23.47 -5.60
N LEU A 12 -2.98 -22.16 -5.51
CA LEU A 12 -3.86 -21.10 -6.03
C LEU A 12 -4.14 -21.26 -7.54
N CYS A 13 -3.13 -21.64 -8.32
CA CYS A 13 -3.22 -21.63 -9.79
C CYS A 13 -3.62 -22.97 -10.42
N GLU A 14 -3.26 -24.11 -9.81
CA GLU A 14 -3.48 -25.45 -10.39
C GLU A 14 -4.63 -26.21 -9.72
N ASP A 15 -4.77 -26.07 -8.40
CA ASP A 15 -5.71 -26.87 -7.63
C ASP A 15 -7.04 -26.15 -7.45
N LEU A 16 -6.99 -24.86 -7.09
CA LEU A 16 -8.17 -24.02 -6.84
C LEU A 16 -8.67 -23.43 -8.15
N ASN A 17 -9.31 -24.24 -8.98
CA ASN A 17 -9.70 -23.83 -10.33
C ASN A 17 -11.15 -23.31 -10.45
N THR A 18 -11.97 -23.41 -9.39
CA THR A 18 -13.39 -23.06 -9.38
C THR A 18 -13.81 -22.49 -8.02
N ASP A 19 -15.04 -21.97 -7.91
CA ASP A 19 -15.64 -21.45 -6.67
C ASP A 19 -14.91 -20.25 -6.03
N TRP A 20 -14.15 -19.50 -6.81
CA TRP A 20 -13.61 -18.21 -6.38
C TRP A 20 -14.74 -17.21 -6.15
N GLY A 21 -14.68 -16.48 -5.04
CA GLY A 21 -15.62 -15.38 -4.80
C GLY A 21 -15.40 -14.23 -5.79
N ASN A 22 -14.17 -14.08 -6.30
CA ASN A 22 -13.81 -13.14 -7.34
C ASN A 22 -13.04 -13.81 -8.49
N HIS A 23 -13.65 -13.90 -9.69
CA HIS A 23 -13.01 -14.46 -10.87
C HIS A 23 -11.84 -13.60 -11.39
N ALA A 24 -11.88 -12.27 -11.20
CA ALA A 24 -10.76 -11.40 -11.59
C ALA A 24 -9.51 -11.68 -10.74
N GLU A 25 -9.70 -12.01 -9.46
CA GLU A 25 -8.61 -12.39 -8.58
C GLU A 25 -7.96 -13.71 -9.00
N GLN A 26 -8.76 -14.72 -9.37
CA GLN A 26 -8.24 -15.98 -9.92
C GLN A 26 -7.34 -15.73 -11.15
N GLN A 27 -7.82 -14.92 -12.10
CA GLN A 27 -7.02 -14.56 -13.29
C GLN A 27 -5.77 -13.77 -12.92
N GLY A 28 -5.88 -12.91 -11.90
CA GLY A 28 -4.74 -12.18 -11.34
C GLY A 28 -3.64 -13.09 -10.81
N PHE A 29 -3.98 -14.12 -10.03
CA PHE A 29 -2.98 -15.10 -9.55
C PHE A 29 -2.35 -15.91 -10.69
N LEU A 30 -3.13 -16.28 -11.72
CA LEU A 30 -2.59 -16.93 -12.92
C LEU A 30 -1.59 -16.03 -13.66
N ASN A 31 -1.91 -14.75 -13.81
CA ASN A 31 -1.00 -13.77 -14.41
C ASN A 31 0.25 -13.56 -13.55
N LEU A 32 0.09 -13.46 -12.22
CA LEU A 32 1.17 -13.31 -11.27
C LEU A 32 2.14 -14.50 -11.35
N ARG A 33 1.62 -15.72 -11.39
CA ARG A 33 2.43 -16.92 -11.57
C ARG A 33 3.22 -16.89 -12.88
N ARG A 34 2.58 -16.49 -13.98
CA ARG A 34 3.27 -16.34 -15.27
C ARG A 34 4.41 -15.32 -15.19
N LEU A 35 4.16 -14.14 -14.61
CA LEU A 35 5.20 -13.12 -14.44
C LEU A 35 6.40 -13.62 -13.64
N ILE A 36 6.15 -14.38 -12.57
CA ILE A 36 7.22 -14.95 -11.74
C ILE A 36 8.04 -15.97 -12.54
N LEU A 37 7.37 -16.89 -13.24
CA LEU A 37 8.02 -17.91 -14.09
C LEU A 37 8.81 -17.29 -15.24
N ASP A 38 8.34 -16.18 -15.80
CA ASP A 38 9.02 -15.42 -16.85
C ASP A 38 10.19 -14.58 -16.32
N GLY A 39 10.47 -14.61 -15.01
CA GLY A 39 11.56 -13.85 -14.40
C GLY A 39 11.30 -12.34 -14.32
N ALA A 40 10.03 -11.89 -14.37
CA ALA A 40 9.66 -10.47 -14.36
C ALA A 40 10.23 -9.73 -13.14
N SER A 41 10.51 -8.44 -13.25
CA SER A 41 11.09 -7.66 -12.14
C SER A 41 10.19 -7.60 -10.89
N THR A 42 10.78 -7.33 -9.72
CA THR A 42 10.03 -7.08 -8.47
C THR A 42 8.96 -5.99 -8.65
N SER A 43 9.27 -4.93 -9.41
CA SER A 43 8.29 -3.86 -9.68
C SER A 43 7.08 -4.35 -10.48
N SER A 44 7.31 -5.24 -11.46
CA SER A 44 6.23 -5.83 -12.27
C SER A 44 5.35 -6.78 -11.46
N ILE A 45 5.96 -7.55 -10.54
CA ILE A 45 5.24 -8.42 -9.61
C ILE A 45 4.40 -7.56 -8.65
N ALA A 46 5.00 -6.52 -8.04
CA ALA A 46 4.31 -5.61 -7.14
C ALA A 46 3.13 -4.88 -7.82
N GLU A 47 3.29 -4.46 -9.08
CA GLU A 47 2.21 -3.84 -9.86
C GLU A 47 1.04 -4.80 -10.05
N ALA A 48 1.32 -6.05 -10.44
CA ALA A 48 0.29 -7.07 -10.64
C ALA A 48 -0.47 -7.42 -9.34
N MET A 49 0.15 -7.17 -8.18
CA MET A 49 -0.45 -7.44 -6.87
C MET A 49 -1.39 -6.33 -6.39
N LYS A 50 -1.36 -5.11 -6.94
CA LYS A 50 -2.17 -3.98 -6.43
C LYS A 50 -3.67 -4.27 -6.37
N SER A 51 -4.16 -5.14 -7.24
CA SER A 51 -5.57 -5.54 -7.32
C SER A 51 -5.87 -6.91 -6.71
N LEU A 52 -4.91 -7.53 -6.02
CA LEU A 52 -5.02 -8.88 -5.45
C LEU A 52 -4.91 -8.84 -3.94
N HIS A 53 -5.63 -9.73 -3.27
CA HIS A 53 -5.28 -10.02 -1.88
C HIS A 53 -3.90 -10.70 -1.85
N PRO A 54 -3.15 -10.57 -0.74
CA PRO A 54 -1.99 -11.41 -0.49
C PRO A 54 -2.38 -12.89 -0.65
N GLY A 55 -1.48 -13.74 -1.14
CA GLY A 55 -1.80 -15.15 -1.46
C GLY A 55 -2.36 -15.92 -0.26
N GLY A 56 -1.96 -15.55 0.97
CA GLY A 56 -2.49 -16.07 2.23
C GLY A 56 -3.94 -15.68 2.55
N ARG A 57 -4.58 -14.82 1.75
CA ARG A 57 -5.92 -14.24 1.93
C ARG A 57 -6.78 -14.25 0.66
N ALA A 58 -6.42 -15.07 -0.33
CA ALA A 58 -7.19 -15.22 -1.57
C ALA A 58 -8.66 -15.57 -1.30
N ASP A 59 -9.60 -15.00 -2.08
CA ASP A 59 -11.04 -15.16 -1.91
C ASP A 59 -11.54 -16.51 -2.44
N HIS A 60 -11.18 -17.57 -1.70
CA HIS A 60 -11.57 -18.94 -2.00
C HIS A 60 -12.02 -19.67 -0.73
N PRO A 61 -13.12 -20.47 -0.77
CA PRO A 61 -13.67 -21.14 0.42
C PRO A 61 -12.69 -22.02 1.18
N LEU A 62 -11.78 -22.70 0.48
CA LEU A 62 -10.73 -23.52 1.11
C LEU A 62 -9.66 -22.66 1.81
N VAL A 63 -9.31 -21.52 1.24
CA VAL A 63 -8.33 -20.58 1.81
C VAL A 63 -8.90 -19.95 3.07
N ASN A 64 -10.17 -19.49 3.03
CA ASN A 64 -10.87 -18.96 4.19
C ASN A 64 -10.97 -19.97 5.34
N SER A 65 -11.31 -21.23 5.04
CA SER A 65 -11.32 -22.30 6.04
C SER A 65 -9.94 -22.58 6.63
N PHE A 66 -8.89 -22.53 5.80
CA PHE A 66 -7.51 -22.70 6.24
C PHE A 66 -7.09 -21.56 7.16
N ILE A 67 -7.39 -20.30 6.81
CA ILE A 67 -7.09 -19.14 7.64
C ILE A 67 -7.74 -19.26 9.02
N ALA A 68 -9.00 -19.69 9.07
CA ALA A 68 -9.75 -19.89 10.30
C ALA A 68 -9.16 -21.03 11.16
N ALA A 69 -8.75 -22.15 10.56
CA ALA A 69 -8.16 -23.29 11.27
C ALA A 69 -6.80 -22.98 11.93
N PHE A 70 -6.12 -21.92 11.48
CA PHE A 70 -4.85 -21.45 12.00
C PHE A 70 -4.94 -20.01 12.55
N ALA A 71 -6.15 -19.52 12.88
CA ALA A 71 -6.34 -18.18 13.43
C ALA A 71 -6.01 -18.10 14.93
N ASP A 72 -6.21 -19.19 15.67
CA ASP A 72 -5.97 -19.27 17.10
C ASP A 72 -5.01 -20.44 17.43
N ASP A 73 -4.09 -20.18 18.34
CA ASP A 73 -3.11 -21.13 18.88
C ASP A 73 -3.59 -21.81 20.16
N SER A 74 -4.79 -21.47 20.64
CA SER A 74 -5.36 -22.12 21.80
C SER A 74 -5.35 -23.63 21.61
N SER A 75 -5.02 -24.35 22.68
CA SER A 75 -4.95 -25.81 22.72
C SER A 75 -6.30 -26.49 22.44
N GLU A 76 -7.37 -25.72 22.25
CA GLU A 76 -8.72 -26.20 21.97
C GLU A 76 -8.94 -26.52 20.47
N ILE A 77 -8.14 -25.95 19.56
CA ILE A 77 -8.25 -26.27 18.12
C ILE A 77 -7.47 -27.55 17.79
N SER A 78 -8.17 -28.69 17.88
CA SER A 78 -7.67 -29.98 17.42
C SER A 78 -7.57 -30.01 15.89
N ARG A 79 -6.34 -30.13 15.37
CA ARG A 79 -6.05 -30.20 13.93
C ARG A 79 -5.91 -31.65 13.50
N GLU A 80 -6.77 -32.09 12.59
CA GLU A 80 -6.76 -33.48 12.11
C GLU A 80 -5.63 -33.70 11.10
N GLY A 81 -4.69 -34.61 11.42
CA GLY A 81 -3.63 -35.02 10.50
C GLY A 81 -4.14 -35.90 9.34
N ILE A 82 -3.41 -35.93 8.23
CA ILE A 82 -3.62 -36.88 7.14
C ILE A 82 -2.99 -38.22 7.53
N SER A 83 -3.81 -39.25 7.65
CA SER A 83 -3.37 -40.59 8.06
C SER A 83 -2.27 -41.13 7.13
N GLY A 84 -1.19 -41.63 7.73
CA GLY A 84 -0.05 -42.21 7.01
C GLY A 84 0.98 -41.19 6.51
N LEU A 85 0.83 -39.90 6.82
CA LEU A 85 1.80 -38.86 6.49
C LEU A 85 2.26 -38.16 7.76
N THR A 86 3.52 -38.37 8.15
CA THR A 86 4.09 -37.85 9.41
C THR A 86 5.38 -37.05 9.23
N ASP A 87 5.99 -37.09 8.04
CA ASP A 87 7.23 -36.37 7.75
C ASP A 87 7.21 -35.76 6.33
N PRO A 88 6.90 -34.46 6.17
CA PRO A 88 6.45 -33.55 7.23
C PRO A 88 5.03 -33.87 7.70
N MET A 89 4.59 -33.25 8.80
CA MET A 89 3.22 -33.39 9.29
C MET A 89 2.24 -32.68 8.36
N TRP A 90 1.18 -33.36 7.94
CA TRP A 90 0.15 -32.79 7.07
C TRP A 90 -1.20 -32.69 7.77
N TRP A 91 -1.82 -31.52 7.77
CA TRP A 91 -3.15 -31.26 8.32
C TRP A 91 -4.22 -31.18 7.24
N LYS A 92 -5.36 -31.79 7.53
CA LYS A 92 -6.56 -31.77 6.70
C LYS A 92 -7.24 -30.40 6.76
N GLN A 93 -7.54 -29.85 5.60
CA GLN A 93 -8.40 -28.67 5.44
C GLN A 93 -9.71 -29.07 4.76
N LYS A 94 -10.84 -28.60 5.29
CA LYS A 94 -12.18 -29.00 4.80
C LYS A 94 -13.08 -27.78 4.74
N SER A 95 -13.52 -27.44 3.53
CA SER A 95 -14.52 -26.39 3.32
C SER A 95 -15.52 -26.89 2.30
N THR A 96 -16.79 -27.04 2.66
CA THR A 96 -17.84 -27.58 1.78
C THR A 96 -17.37 -28.85 1.02
N ARG A 97 -17.27 -28.78 -0.31
CA ARG A 97 -16.76 -29.83 -1.20
C ARG A 97 -15.24 -29.86 -1.32
N TRP A 98 -14.54 -28.79 -0.94
CA TRP A 98 -13.09 -28.68 -1.02
C TRP A 98 -12.38 -29.44 0.10
N ARG A 99 -11.25 -30.03 -0.25
CA ARG A 99 -10.29 -30.69 0.63
C ARG A 99 -8.92 -30.09 0.35
N GLY A 100 -8.12 -29.93 1.40
CA GLY A 100 -6.78 -29.39 1.28
C GLY A 100 -5.80 -30.04 2.23
N ALA A 101 -4.52 -29.91 1.89
CA ALA A 101 -3.41 -30.38 2.70
C ALA A 101 -2.52 -29.18 3.06
N ALA A 102 -2.39 -28.94 4.35
CA ALA A 102 -1.52 -27.90 4.89
C ALA A 102 -0.36 -28.52 5.68
N THR A 103 0.80 -27.89 5.67
CA THR A 103 1.97 -28.32 6.45
C THR A 103 2.76 -27.11 6.93
N ASP A 104 3.51 -27.26 8.01
CA ASP A 104 4.42 -26.24 8.46
C ASP A 104 5.78 -26.45 7.80
N VAL A 105 6.45 -25.33 7.53
CA VAL A 105 7.78 -25.35 6.95
C VAL A 105 8.68 -24.59 7.90
N GLU A 106 9.67 -25.28 8.44
CA GLU A 106 10.69 -24.62 9.25
C GLU A 106 11.38 -23.54 8.42
N CYS A 107 11.34 -22.31 8.93
CA CYS A 107 12.01 -21.16 8.32
C CYS A 107 13.09 -20.71 9.30
N PRO A 108 14.36 -21.10 9.07
CA PRO A 108 15.46 -20.70 9.94
C PRO A 108 15.50 -19.16 10.09
N GLY A 109 15.55 -18.68 11.33
CA GLY A 109 15.66 -17.24 11.64
C GLY A 109 14.34 -16.46 11.74
N ARG A 110 13.17 -17.10 11.65
CA ARG A 110 11.88 -16.45 11.95
C ARG A 110 11.33 -16.87 13.32
N GLU A 111 10.85 -15.90 14.09
CA GLU A 111 10.23 -16.14 15.40
C GLU A 111 8.86 -16.83 15.29
N ARG A 112 8.12 -16.58 14.21
CA ARG A 112 6.83 -17.23 13.92
C ARG A 112 6.98 -18.41 12.97
N ARG A 113 6.24 -19.48 13.23
CA ARG A 113 6.14 -20.63 12.34
C ARG A 113 5.26 -20.29 11.15
N GLU A 114 5.67 -20.71 9.97
CA GLU A 114 4.87 -20.56 8.77
C GLU A 114 4.10 -21.85 8.49
N VAL A 115 2.82 -21.70 8.19
CA VAL A 115 1.96 -22.80 7.73
C VAL A 115 1.48 -22.50 6.33
N TRP A 116 1.58 -23.51 5.47
CA TRP A 116 1.31 -23.40 4.05
C TRP A 116 0.19 -24.33 3.64
N LEU A 117 -0.83 -23.79 2.97
CA LEU A 117 -1.76 -24.59 2.18
C LEU A 117 -1.09 -24.94 0.85
N CYS A 118 -0.70 -26.20 0.72
CA CYS A 118 0.15 -26.68 -0.38
C CYS A 118 -0.64 -27.37 -1.49
N ALA A 119 -1.80 -27.93 -1.16
CA ALA A 119 -2.64 -28.61 -2.12
C ALA A 119 -4.13 -28.47 -1.82
N GLY A 120 -4.93 -28.46 -2.88
CA GLY A 120 -6.38 -28.43 -2.85
C GLY A 120 -6.99 -29.44 -3.82
N GLY A 121 -8.25 -29.80 -3.59
CA GLY A 121 -9.03 -30.62 -4.50
C GLY A 121 -10.45 -30.84 -4.02
N LEU A 122 -11.25 -31.53 -4.82
CA LEU A 122 -12.66 -31.79 -4.53
C LEU A 122 -12.85 -33.14 -3.83
N ARG A 123 -13.80 -33.20 -2.90
CA ARG A 123 -14.34 -34.43 -2.36
C ARG A 123 -15.29 -35.04 -3.41
N VAL A 124 -14.98 -36.25 -3.86
CA VAL A 124 -15.92 -37.09 -4.61
C VAL A 124 -16.39 -38.20 -3.68
N ALA A 125 -17.70 -38.25 -3.38
CA ALA A 125 -18.23 -39.28 -2.51
C ALA A 125 -18.21 -40.66 -3.21
N LYS A 126 -17.69 -41.68 -2.52
CA LYS A 126 -17.66 -43.10 -2.94
C LYS A 126 -16.81 -43.42 -4.19
N ASP A 127 -15.70 -42.72 -4.38
CA ASP A 127 -14.82 -42.95 -5.52
C ASP A 127 -13.34 -42.92 -5.10
N ASP A 128 -12.48 -43.71 -5.76
CA ASP A 128 -11.00 -43.69 -5.66
C ASP A 128 -10.40 -42.31 -5.97
N ARG A 129 -11.25 -41.38 -6.43
CA ARG A 129 -10.96 -39.95 -6.58
C ARG A 129 -10.96 -39.14 -5.27
N ASP A 130 -11.12 -39.73 -4.08
CA ASP A 130 -10.99 -39.00 -2.81
C ASP A 130 -9.62 -38.30 -2.70
N PHE A 131 -9.65 -36.97 -2.50
CA PHE A 131 -8.46 -36.12 -2.54
C PHE A 131 -7.34 -36.64 -1.64
N TYR A 132 -7.64 -37.02 -0.41
CA TYR A 132 -6.62 -37.46 0.54
C TYR A 132 -5.95 -38.76 0.12
N ALA A 133 -6.71 -39.72 -0.42
CA ALA A 133 -6.15 -40.98 -0.94
C ALA A 133 -5.19 -40.72 -2.10
N GLN A 134 -5.61 -39.89 -3.07
CA GLN A 134 -4.75 -39.50 -4.20
C GLN A 134 -3.53 -38.72 -3.75
N PHE A 135 -3.70 -37.78 -2.83
CA PHE A 135 -2.62 -36.95 -2.30
C PHE A 135 -1.57 -37.80 -1.59
N THR A 136 -1.99 -38.71 -0.71
CA THR A 136 -1.10 -39.67 -0.03
C THR A 136 -0.36 -40.55 -1.04
N GLN A 137 -1.06 -41.09 -2.05
CA GLN A 137 -0.43 -41.92 -3.09
C GLN A 137 0.62 -41.13 -3.90
N ARG A 138 0.33 -39.86 -4.25
CA ARG A 138 1.27 -39.00 -4.98
C ARG A 138 2.49 -38.65 -4.14
N LEU A 139 2.31 -38.34 -2.85
CA LEU A 139 3.42 -38.08 -1.92
C LEU A 139 4.31 -39.30 -1.76
N GLN A 140 3.74 -40.50 -1.61
CA GLN A 140 4.52 -41.74 -1.49
C GLN A 140 5.32 -42.07 -2.76
N ARG A 141 4.82 -41.68 -3.95
CA ARG A 141 5.49 -41.93 -5.23
C ARG A 141 6.52 -40.88 -5.61
N HIS A 142 6.26 -39.61 -5.31
CA HIS A 142 7.03 -38.48 -5.84
C HIS A 142 7.67 -37.60 -4.76
N GLY A 143 7.42 -37.89 -3.48
CA GLY A 143 7.87 -37.07 -2.36
C GLY A 143 7.06 -35.78 -2.16
N ALA A 144 7.34 -35.08 -1.05
CA ALA A 144 6.67 -33.84 -0.67
C ALA A 144 7.14 -32.60 -1.43
N GLY A 145 8.34 -32.62 -2.01
CA GLY A 145 9.00 -31.45 -2.57
C GLY A 145 8.19 -30.67 -3.60
N ARG A 146 7.35 -31.34 -4.41
CA ARG A 146 6.48 -30.68 -5.41
C ARG A 146 5.37 -29.82 -4.79
N TYR A 147 4.97 -30.11 -3.56
CA TYR A 147 3.87 -29.43 -2.87
C TYR A 147 4.37 -28.37 -1.89
N LEU A 148 5.59 -28.53 -1.38
CA LEU A 148 6.20 -27.57 -0.49
C LEU A 148 6.47 -26.23 -1.21
N PRO A 149 6.56 -25.13 -0.46
CA PRO A 149 6.84 -23.81 -1.03
C PRO A 149 8.13 -23.83 -1.86
N SER A 150 8.01 -23.33 -3.08
CA SER A 150 9.10 -23.21 -4.05
C SER A 150 9.85 -21.89 -3.91
N GLU A 151 10.95 -21.71 -4.65
CA GLU A 151 11.64 -20.42 -4.75
C GLU A 151 10.71 -19.31 -5.27
N ASP A 152 9.78 -19.64 -6.17
CA ASP A 152 8.76 -18.70 -6.68
C ASP A 152 7.81 -18.22 -5.58
N ASP A 153 7.41 -19.12 -4.68
CA ASP A 153 6.59 -18.79 -3.52
C ASP A 153 7.33 -17.86 -2.55
N ARG A 154 8.62 -18.13 -2.33
CA ARG A 154 9.49 -17.29 -1.48
C ARG A 154 9.71 -15.91 -2.09
N ARG A 155 9.93 -15.86 -3.39
CA ARG A 155 10.07 -14.61 -4.13
C ARG A 155 8.79 -13.77 -4.03
N LEU A 156 7.62 -14.37 -4.23
CA LEU A 156 6.35 -13.65 -4.02
C LEU A 156 6.23 -13.15 -2.58
N GLN A 157 6.58 -13.99 -1.60
CA GLN A 157 6.53 -13.63 -0.18
C GLN A 157 7.42 -12.41 0.15
N GLU A 158 8.60 -12.30 -0.46
CA GLU A 158 9.50 -11.14 -0.32
C GLU A 158 8.89 -9.86 -0.91
N VAL A 159 8.26 -9.96 -2.08
CA VAL A 159 7.56 -8.83 -2.71
C VAL A 159 6.35 -8.41 -1.85
N GLU A 160 5.55 -9.36 -1.36
CA GLU A 160 4.45 -9.11 -0.43
C GLU A 160 4.91 -8.38 0.83
N ALA A 161 6.02 -8.82 1.43
CA ALA A 161 6.58 -8.17 2.61
C ALA A 161 7.05 -6.75 2.31
N THR A 162 7.67 -6.52 1.14
CA THR A 162 8.13 -5.20 0.71
C THR A 162 6.96 -4.24 0.49
N VAL A 163 5.91 -4.68 -0.22
CA VAL A 163 4.70 -3.88 -0.44
C VAL A 163 4.00 -3.58 0.88
N ALA A 164 3.84 -4.58 1.75
CA ALA A 164 3.22 -4.38 3.06
C ALA A 164 4.01 -3.41 3.94
N SER A 165 5.34 -3.47 3.93
CA SER A 165 6.20 -2.53 4.66
C SER A 165 6.03 -1.10 4.15
N LEU A 166 5.98 -0.92 2.83
CA LEU A 166 5.79 0.40 2.23
C LEU A 166 4.40 0.99 2.55
N GLU A 167 3.34 0.20 2.49
CA GLU A 167 1.99 0.68 2.82
C GLU A 167 1.83 0.98 4.31
N ALA A 168 2.43 0.16 5.19
CA ALA A 168 2.47 0.44 6.62
C ALA A 168 3.23 1.74 6.93
N TRP A 169 4.37 1.96 6.27
CA TRP A 169 5.14 3.19 6.39
C TRP A 169 4.36 4.42 5.92
N LYS A 170 3.67 4.34 4.77
CA LYS A 170 2.79 5.43 4.32
C LYS A 170 1.69 5.72 5.34
N ALA A 171 1.01 4.69 5.84
CA ALA A 171 -0.02 4.86 6.86
C ALA A 171 0.52 5.54 8.13
N GLN A 172 1.73 5.15 8.58
CA GLN A 172 2.41 5.79 9.69
C GLN A 172 2.71 7.26 9.42
N LEU A 173 3.17 7.62 8.22
CA LEU A 173 3.40 9.02 7.85
C LEU A 173 2.11 9.86 7.89
N ARG A 174 1.01 9.32 7.34
CA ARG A 174 -0.29 10.01 7.37
C ARG A 174 -0.76 10.26 8.80
N LEU A 175 -0.63 9.25 9.66
CA LEU A 175 -0.99 9.38 11.06
C LEU A 175 -0.08 10.39 11.78
N ALA A 176 1.24 10.31 11.55
CA ALA A 176 2.22 11.18 12.19
C ALA A 176 2.01 12.66 11.84
N VAL A 177 1.70 13.00 10.59
CA VAL A 177 1.47 14.40 10.20
C VAL A 177 0.17 14.94 10.77
N LEU A 178 -0.89 14.13 10.83
CA LEU A 178 -2.16 14.54 11.45
C LEU A 178 -2.01 14.77 12.95
N ILE A 179 -1.33 13.86 13.65
CA ILE A 179 -1.00 14.04 15.07
C ILE A 179 -0.14 15.29 15.25
N GLY A 180 0.88 15.48 14.41
CA GLY A 180 1.74 16.66 14.47
C GLY A 180 1.01 17.98 14.25
N VAL A 181 0.06 18.03 13.31
CA VAL A 181 -0.82 19.19 13.11
C VAL A 181 -1.67 19.46 14.35
N HIS A 182 -2.27 18.42 14.93
CA HIS A 182 -3.06 18.56 16.16
C HIS A 182 -2.23 19.07 17.33
N GLU A 183 -1.03 18.51 17.54
CA GLU A 183 -0.12 18.93 18.59
C GLU A 183 0.33 20.38 18.40
N SER A 184 0.68 20.76 17.16
CA SER A 184 1.12 22.12 16.84
C SER A 184 0.01 23.15 17.08
N LEU A 185 -1.23 22.84 16.66
CA LEU A 185 -2.41 23.68 16.95
C LEU A 185 -2.68 23.83 18.44
N THR A 186 -2.52 22.74 19.21
CA THR A 186 -2.85 22.72 20.64
C THR A 186 -1.79 23.43 21.48
N ARG A 187 -0.52 23.20 21.18
CA ARG A 187 0.62 23.75 21.94
C ARG A 187 1.08 25.12 21.44
N GLN A 188 0.68 25.49 20.21
CA GLN A 188 1.21 26.67 19.51
C GLN A 188 2.73 26.64 19.34
N GLU A 189 3.25 25.44 19.10
CA GLU A 189 4.68 25.17 18.91
C GLU A 189 4.86 24.26 17.69
N SER A 190 6.06 24.28 17.11
CA SER A 190 6.40 23.38 16.01
C SER A 190 6.59 21.95 16.52
N THR A 191 6.06 20.97 15.80
CA THR A 191 6.27 19.53 16.07
C THR A 191 7.32 18.96 15.14
N MET A 192 8.25 18.15 15.65
CA MET A 192 9.26 17.47 14.85
C MET A 192 8.98 15.96 14.77
N VAL A 193 9.10 15.40 13.57
CA VAL A 193 8.93 13.97 13.28
C VAL A 193 10.18 13.45 12.56
N HIS A 194 10.69 12.31 13.01
CA HIS A 194 11.79 11.60 12.37
C HIS A 194 11.23 10.56 11.39
N VAL A 195 11.57 10.68 10.11
CA VAL A 195 11.08 9.76 9.08
C VAL A 195 12.14 8.74 8.75
N ALA A 196 11.90 7.48 9.14
CA ALA A 196 12.77 6.35 8.85
C ALA A 196 12.55 5.79 7.44
N ASN A 197 13.53 5.04 6.95
CA ASN A 197 13.48 4.33 5.68
C ASN A 197 12.48 3.15 5.77
N PRO A 198 11.53 3.00 4.83
CA PRO A 198 10.55 1.89 4.83
C PRO A 198 11.15 0.51 4.59
N LYS A 199 12.45 0.43 4.25
CA LYS A 199 13.15 -0.84 4.04
C LYS A 199 13.16 -1.66 5.32
N VAL A 200 12.63 -2.89 5.25
CA VAL A 200 12.56 -3.81 6.38
C VAL A 200 13.94 -4.00 7.02
N GLY A 201 14.02 -3.78 8.33
CA GLY A 201 15.25 -3.92 9.11
C GLY A 201 16.26 -2.78 8.97
N SER A 202 15.88 -1.67 8.33
CA SER A 202 16.68 -0.44 8.33
C SER A 202 16.25 0.50 9.45
N ASP A 203 17.22 1.01 10.21
CA ASP A 203 17.03 2.10 11.20
C ASP A 203 17.49 3.46 10.64
N GLU A 204 17.77 3.52 9.34
CA GLU A 204 18.23 4.71 8.64
C GLU A 204 17.13 5.78 8.56
N LEU A 205 17.49 7.03 8.85
CA LEU A 205 16.61 8.17 8.70
C LEU A 205 16.66 8.71 7.26
N LEU A 206 15.50 8.92 6.66
CA LEU A 206 15.38 9.57 5.35
C LEU A 206 15.46 11.09 5.45
N PHE A 207 14.70 11.66 6.37
CA PHE A 207 14.64 13.10 6.61
C PHE A 207 13.97 13.42 7.95
N HIS A 208 14.16 14.65 8.41
CA HIS A 208 13.40 15.25 9.49
C HIS A 208 12.28 16.12 8.90
N LEU A 209 11.09 15.98 9.47
CA LEU A 209 9.93 16.82 9.19
C LEU A 209 9.71 17.73 10.39
N THR A 210 9.58 19.03 10.14
CA THR A 210 9.02 19.99 11.11
C THR A 210 7.67 20.45 10.61
N ILE A 211 6.68 20.43 11.49
CA ILE A 211 5.29 20.81 11.25
C ILE A 211 5.01 22.05 12.08
N ASP A 212 4.62 23.13 11.42
CA ASP A 212 4.12 24.35 12.04
C ASP A 212 2.73 24.65 11.50
N VAL A 213 1.84 25.19 12.34
CA VAL A 213 0.46 25.47 11.95
C VAL A 213 0.08 26.89 12.34
N GLY A 214 -0.19 27.70 11.32
CA GLY A 214 -0.72 29.05 11.45
C GLY A 214 -2.23 29.04 11.46
N VAL A 215 -2.83 29.87 12.32
CA VAL A 215 -4.27 30.11 12.35
C VAL A 215 -4.53 31.59 12.11
N ALA A 216 -5.33 31.89 11.09
CA ALA A 216 -5.89 33.20 10.86
C ALA A 216 -7.41 33.15 11.05
N SER A 217 -7.99 34.18 11.65
CA SER A 217 -9.43 34.27 11.87
C SER A 217 -9.96 35.58 11.31
N ASP A 218 -11.03 35.51 10.53
CA ASP A 218 -11.80 36.66 10.08
C ASP A 218 -13.29 36.44 10.42
N GLY A 219 -13.76 37.09 11.48
CA GLY A 219 -15.12 36.89 11.99
C GLY A 219 -15.35 35.45 12.48
N SER A 220 -16.25 34.72 11.80
CA SER A 220 -16.57 33.31 12.09
C SER A 220 -15.66 32.33 11.36
N ASP A 221 -14.92 32.77 10.35
CA ASP A 221 -14.13 31.89 9.50
C ASP A 221 -12.71 31.76 10.05
N GLN A 222 -12.27 30.51 10.20
CA GLN A 222 -10.93 30.17 10.65
C GLN A 222 -10.19 29.50 9.50
N LEU A 223 -9.11 30.13 9.05
CA LEU A 223 -8.19 29.57 8.07
C LEU A 223 -7.02 28.95 8.81
N VAL A 224 -6.73 27.70 8.48
CA VAL A 224 -5.60 26.96 9.02
C VAL A 224 -4.60 26.74 7.89
N GLU A 225 -3.36 27.21 8.06
CA GLU A 225 -2.25 26.96 7.15
C GLU A 225 -1.27 26.01 7.81
N ALA A 226 -0.94 24.91 7.15
CA ALA A 226 0.14 24.03 7.59
C ALA A 226 1.42 24.35 6.83
N VAL A 227 2.53 24.40 7.55
CA VAL A 227 3.88 24.60 7.01
C VAL A 227 4.72 23.36 7.36
N LEU A 228 5.17 22.65 6.32
CA LEU A 228 5.99 21.45 6.40
C LEU A 228 7.41 21.78 5.96
N SER A 229 8.38 21.63 6.85
CA SER A 229 9.79 21.83 6.54
C SER A 229 10.54 20.49 6.55
N PHE A 230 11.31 20.24 5.50
CA PHE A 230 12.04 18.99 5.30
C PHE A 230 13.54 19.24 5.22
N THR A 231 14.33 18.42 5.92
CA THR A 231 15.76 18.36 5.65
C THR A 231 16.02 17.71 4.29
N ALA A 232 17.05 18.15 3.58
CA ALA A 232 17.44 17.55 2.30
C ALA A 232 17.76 16.05 2.50
N PRO A 233 17.09 15.13 1.78
CA PRO A 233 17.41 13.72 1.85
C PRO A 233 18.73 13.44 1.12
N GLU A 234 19.40 12.35 1.51
CA GLU A 234 20.55 11.85 0.75
C GLU A 234 20.15 11.48 -0.69
N ARG A 235 21.06 11.70 -1.64
CA ARG A 235 20.77 11.50 -3.08
C ARG A 235 20.28 10.09 -3.40
N GLU A 236 20.82 9.08 -2.73
CA GLU A 236 20.44 7.68 -2.94
C GLU A 236 19.03 7.35 -2.44
N HIS A 237 18.46 8.18 -1.57
CA HIS A 237 17.12 8.00 -1.03
C HIS A 237 16.09 8.97 -1.59
N GLN A 238 16.47 9.84 -2.51
CA GLN A 238 15.63 10.93 -3.00
C GLN A 238 14.27 10.46 -3.52
N ALA A 239 14.20 9.32 -4.21
CA ALA A 239 12.95 8.78 -4.72
C ALA A 239 11.98 8.36 -3.60
N VAL A 240 12.48 7.67 -2.57
CA VAL A 240 11.66 7.22 -1.43
C VAL A 240 11.30 8.41 -0.53
N ALA A 241 12.22 9.36 -0.36
CA ALA A 241 11.95 10.59 0.37
C ALA A 241 10.84 11.42 -0.29
N ASN A 242 10.89 11.61 -1.62
CA ASN A 242 9.85 12.31 -2.37
C ASN A 242 8.49 11.61 -2.23
N LEU A 243 8.44 10.28 -2.29
CA LEU A 243 7.21 9.53 -2.02
C LEU A 243 6.65 9.80 -0.62
N GLY A 244 7.52 9.91 0.39
CA GLY A 244 7.14 10.29 1.75
C GLY A 244 6.59 11.71 1.83
N ILE A 245 7.29 12.66 1.21
CA ILE A 245 6.87 14.08 1.14
C ILE A 245 5.50 14.20 0.46
N ASP A 246 5.27 13.54 -0.67
CA ASP A 246 3.98 13.56 -1.36
C ASP A 246 2.86 12.86 -0.56
N THR A 247 3.19 11.81 0.20
CA THR A 247 2.26 11.17 1.13
C THR A 247 1.84 12.14 2.23
N LEU A 248 2.79 12.88 2.82
CA LEU A 248 2.54 13.87 3.86
C LEU A 248 1.71 15.05 3.33
N ARG A 249 2.07 15.58 2.16
CA ARG A 249 1.34 16.67 1.49
C ARG A 249 -0.10 16.27 1.17
N SER A 250 -0.30 15.16 0.48
CA SER A 250 -1.64 14.68 0.10
C SER A 250 -2.53 14.34 1.29
N THR A 251 -1.96 14.07 2.46
CA THR A 251 -2.73 13.91 3.71
C THR A 251 -3.43 15.21 4.10
N LEU A 252 -2.69 16.32 4.05
CA LEU A 252 -3.18 17.64 4.47
C LEU A 252 -3.96 18.38 3.38
N ASN A 253 -3.46 18.33 2.14
CA ASN A 253 -4.10 18.91 0.97
C ASN A 253 -3.70 18.13 -0.29
N THR A 254 -4.70 17.60 -1.00
CA THR A 254 -4.51 16.75 -2.18
C THR A 254 -4.14 17.52 -3.44
N ALA A 255 -4.45 18.81 -3.53
CA ALA A 255 -4.18 19.63 -4.70
C ALA A 255 -2.71 20.08 -4.72
N SER A 256 -1.88 19.47 -5.57
CA SER A 256 -0.45 19.81 -5.63
C SER A 256 -0.19 21.28 -5.94
N ASP A 257 -1.03 21.86 -6.79
CA ASP A 257 -1.00 23.24 -7.27
C ASP A 257 -1.36 24.28 -6.19
N GLU A 258 -1.99 23.87 -5.09
CA GLU A 258 -2.27 24.75 -3.95
C GLU A 258 -1.08 24.85 -2.97
N TRP A 259 -0.12 23.94 -3.08
CA TRP A 259 1.08 23.97 -2.25
C TRP A 259 2.07 25.01 -2.75
N ARG A 260 2.49 25.91 -1.85
CA ARG A 260 3.61 26.82 -2.07
C ARG A 260 4.90 26.13 -1.63
N VAL A 261 5.96 26.30 -2.40
CA VAL A 261 7.30 25.82 -2.05
C VAL A 261 8.28 26.99 -1.96
N THR A 262 9.10 26.98 -0.92
CA THR A 262 10.23 27.91 -0.78
C THR A 262 11.49 27.15 -0.37
N PRO A 263 12.69 27.66 -0.71
CA PRO A 263 13.93 27.09 -0.23
C PRO A 263 14.01 27.13 1.29
N GLY A 264 14.32 25.99 1.91
CA GLY A 264 14.58 25.87 3.34
C GLY A 264 16.06 26.02 3.69
N ALA A 265 16.38 25.80 4.96
CA ALA A 265 17.76 25.73 5.41
C ALA A 265 18.46 24.47 4.86
N ALA A 266 19.78 24.57 4.59
CA ALA A 266 20.63 23.45 4.18
C ALA A 266 20.07 22.61 3.03
N ASP A 267 19.68 23.28 1.93
CA ASP A 267 19.07 22.68 0.73
C ASP A 267 17.74 21.95 0.96
N GLY A 268 17.13 22.15 2.15
CA GLY A 268 15.80 21.66 2.49
C GLY A 268 14.69 22.39 1.73
N GLN A 269 13.46 21.92 1.92
CA GLN A 269 12.28 22.52 1.31
C GLN A 269 11.26 22.87 2.39
N ILE A 270 10.60 24.01 2.22
CA ILE A 270 9.46 24.42 3.04
C ILE A 270 8.25 24.45 2.13
N TRP A 271 7.20 23.73 2.53
CA TRP A 271 5.95 23.61 1.82
C TRP A 271 4.82 24.16 2.67
N SER A 272 3.95 25.01 2.12
CA SER A 272 2.76 25.48 2.84
C SER A 272 1.49 25.40 2.01
N ALA A 273 0.38 25.09 2.67
CA ALA A 273 -0.94 25.07 2.07
C ALA A 273 -2.02 25.29 3.14
N LEU A 274 -3.17 25.80 2.70
CA LEU A 274 -4.36 25.80 3.52
C LEU A 274 -4.85 24.36 3.74
N VAL A 275 -5.31 24.09 4.95
CA VAL A 275 -5.84 22.80 5.38
C VAL A 275 -7.35 22.93 5.54
N ALA A 276 -8.08 22.05 4.88
CA ALA A 276 -9.55 22.04 4.94
C ALA A 276 -10.02 21.69 6.37
N PRO A 277 -11.14 22.27 6.85
CA PRO A 277 -11.67 22.02 8.20
C PRO A 277 -11.86 20.53 8.52
N GLU A 278 -12.29 19.73 7.55
CA GLU A 278 -12.49 18.29 7.70
C GLU A 278 -11.17 17.55 8.01
N THR A 279 -10.07 18.05 7.44
CA THR A 279 -8.74 17.48 7.70
C THR A 279 -8.22 17.90 9.08
N VAL A 280 -8.57 19.10 9.56
CA VAL A 280 -8.29 19.53 10.95
C VAL A 280 -9.09 18.69 11.95
N ASP A 281 -10.36 18.41 11.67
CA ASP A 281 -11.17 17.55 12.53
C ASP A 281 -10.65 16.10 12.54
N ALA A 282 -10.23 15.58 11.37
CA ALA A 282 -9.58 14.28 11.30
C ALA A 282 -8.26 14.24 12.09
N SER A 283 -7.51 15.35 12.13
CA SER A 283 -6.27 15.45 12.91
C SER A 283 -6.52 15.28 14.41
N ARG A 284 -7.60 15.88 14.93
CA ARG A 284 -8.07 15.70 16.31
C ARG A 284 -8.47 14.24 16.58
N GLN A 285 -9.29 13.66 15.71
CA GLN A 285 -9.74 12.26 15.86
C GLN A 285 -8.57 11.27 15.86
N CYS A 286 -7.58 11.48 14.99
CA CYS A 286 -6.37 10.67 14.93
C CYS A 286 -5.55 10.76 16.22
N ALA A 287 -5.42 11.96 16.80
CA ALA A 287 -4.70 12.16 18.05
C ALA A 287 -5.38 11.48 19.24
N ASP A 288 -6.72 11.46 19.26
CA ASP A 288 -7.50 10.84 20.33
C ASP A 288 -7.56 9.31 20.20
N ALA A 289 -7.78 8.78 19.00
CA ALA A 289 -8.03 7.36 18.75
C ALA A 289 -6.80 6.58 18.28
N GLY A 290 -5.80 7.25 17.69
CA GLY A 290 -4.64 6.59 17.06
C GLY A 290 -4.95 5.85 15.76
N GLU A 291 -6.13 6.09 15.17
CA GLU A 291 -6.60 5.42 13.95
C GLU A 291 -6.74 6.42 12.79
N LEU A 292 -6.38 5.97 11.59
CA LEU A 292 -6.45 6.78 10.38
C LEU A 292 -7.84 6.65 9.71
N PRO A 293 -8.57 7.74 9.45
CA PRO A 293 -9.84 7.70 8.72
C PRO A 293 -9.65 7.13 7.30
N GLU A 294 -10.60 6.30 6.86
CA GLU A 294 -10.54 5.62 5.54
C GLU A 294 -10.42 6.60 4.38
N GLU A 295 -11.12 7.74 4.45
CA GLU A 295 -11.07 8.81 3.45
C GLU A 295 -9.67 9.40 3.29
N ILE A 296 -8.88 9.44 4.36
CA ILE A 296 -7.50 9.95 4.35
C ILE A 296 -6.50 8.86 3.98
N ALA A 297 -6.75 7.62 4.42
CA ALA A 297 -5.88 6.48 4.13
C ALA A 297 -5.63 6.30 2.63
N ASN A 298 -6.64 6.64 1.80
CA ASN A 298 -6.60 6.49 0.35
C ASN A 298 -6.24 7.79 -0.41
N ARG A 299 -5.91 8.89 0.29
CA ARG A 299 -5.50 10.14 -0.38
C ARG A 299 -4.19 9.96 -1.13
N THR A 300 -4.17 10.56 -2.32
CA THR A 300 -3.00 10.70 -3.18
C THR A 300 -2.88 12.15 -3.62
N LEU A 301 -1.67 12.56 -3.99
CA LEU A 301 -1.44 13.91 -4.48
C LEU A 301 -1.96 14.01 -5.91
N LEU A 302 -2.89 14.92 -6.14
CA LEU A 302 -3.50 15.18 -7.43
C LEU A 302 -2.71 16.28 -8.14
N LEU A 303 -2.39 16.04 -9.41
CA LEU A 303 -1.67 16.98 -10.25
C LEU A 303 -2.62 17.64 -11.23
N GLY A 304 -2.54 18.96 -11.36
CA GLY A 304 -3.32 19.71 -12.33
C GLY A 304 -4.81 19.64 -12.05
N VAL A 305 -5.20 19.94 -10.81
CA VAL A 305 -6.63 20.01 -10.43
C VAL A 305 -7.25 21.37 -10.76
N THR A 306 -6.41 22.38 -11.01
CA THR A 306 -6.84 23.74 -11.37
C THR A 306 -6.36 24.12 -12.77
N SER A 307 -7.23 24.78 -13.54
CA SER A 307 -6.86 25.38 -14.83
C SER A 307 -6.22 26.75 -14.61
N HIS A 308 -4.95 26.87 -14.99
CA HIS A 308 -4.20 28.12 -14.92
C HIS A 308 -4.08 28.79 -16.29
N TYR A 309 -4.20 30.11 -16.31
CA TYR A 309 -4.00 30.88 -17.53
C TYR A 309 -2.51 31.10 -17.75
N VAL A 310 -2.08 30.83 -18.98
CA VAL A 310 -0.70 30.83 -19.41
C VAL A 310 -0.60 31.50 -20.77
N ARG A 311 0.59 31.96 -21.13
CA ARG A 311 0.82 32.51 -22.48
C ARG A 311 0.74 31.36 -23.49
N LYS A 312 0.01 31.59 -24.59
CA LYS A 312 -0.24 30.59 -25.64
C LYS A 312 1.03 29.91 -26.21
N PRO A 313 2.17 30.59 -26.41
CA PRO A 313 3.38 29.90 -26.84
C PRO A 313 3.94 28.96 -25.77
N SER A 314 3.96 29.43 -24.51
CA SER A 314 4.52 28.71 -23.37
C SER A 314 3.80 27.39 -23.08
N ILE A 315 2.47 27.34 -23.23
CA ILE A 315 1.71 26.11 -22.96
C ILE A 315 2.00 25.00 -23.96
N VAL A 316 2.18 25.33 -25.24
CA VAL A 316 2.46 24.33 -26.29
C VAL A 316 3.87 23.75 -26.09
N GLU A 317 4.85 24.61 -25.85
CA GLU A 317 6.25 24.19 -25.59
C GLU A 317 6.35 23.40 -24.30
N GLY A 318 5.73 23.87 -23.21
CA GLY A 318 5.72 23.17 -21.93
C GLY A 318 5.06 21.79 -22.00
N TYR A 319 3.94 21.65 -22.72
CA TYR A 319 3.25 20.37 -22.88
C TYR A 319 4.07 19.36 -23.71
N ILE A 320 4.78 19.82 -24.75
CA ILE A 320 5.60 18.94 -25.59
C ILE A 320 6.90 18.54 -24.89
N ASN A 321 7.55 19.49 -24.21
CA ASN A 321 8.88 19.28 -23.63
C ASN A 321 8.85 18.78 -22.18
N GLY A 322 7.68 18.79 -21.52
CA GLY A 322 7.56 18.51 -20.09
C GLY A 322 8.22 19.59 -19.22
N GLU A 323 8.32 20.81 -19.74
CA GLU A 323 8.96 21.92 -19.05
C GLU A 323 7.94 22.69 -18.20
N PRO A 324 8.35 23.19 -17.01
CA PRO A 324 7.47 23.99 -16.17
C PRO A 324 7.20 25.34 -16.83
N VAL A 325 5.93 25.78 -16.80
CA VAL A 325 5.47 27.04 -17.36
C VAL A 325 4.96 27.97 -16.26
N PRO A 326 5.20 29.29 -16.36
CA PRO A 326 4.65 30.26 -15.43
C PRO A 326 3.19 30.60 -15.78
N ALA A 327 2.30 30.41 -14.81
CA ALA A 327 0.92 30.88 -14.85
C ALA A 327 0.81 32.40 -14.58
N LEU A 328 -0.30 33.01 -14.99
CA LEU A 328 -0.61 34.42 -14.69
C LEU A 328 -0.69 34.70 -13.17
N CYS A 329 -1.09 33.72 -12.36
CA CYS A 329 -1.09 33.82 -10.90
C CYS A 329 0.32 33.68 -10.27
N GLY A 330 1.36 33.42 -11.06
CA GLY A 330 2.74 33.25 -10.59
C GLY A 330 3.13 31.82 -10.24
N VAL A 331 2.19 30.87 -10.23
CA VAL A 331 2.49 29.43 -10.04
C VAL A 331 3.27 28.89 -11.25
N TRP A 332 4.34 28.15 -10.99
CA TRP A 332 5.01 27.35 -12.00
C TRP A 332 4.50 25.92 -11.94
N PHE A 333 4.07 25.38 -13.08
CA PHE A 333 3.58 24.00 -13.16
C PHE A 333 3.99 23.35 -14.47
N VAL A 334 4.14 22.02 -14.49
CA VAL A 334 4.33 21.28 -15.74
C VAL A 334 2.94 20.95 -16.30
N PRO A 335 2.62 21.32 -17.55
CA PRO A 335 1.34 21.00 -18.16
C PRO A 335 1.20 19.49 -18.43
N THR A 336 0.66 18.74 -17.47
CA THR A 336 0.47 17.28 -17.59
C THR A 336 -0.93 16.87 -18.02
N THR A 337 -1.90 17.78 -17.92
CA THR A 337 -3.34 17.49 -18.08
C THR A 337 -4.00 18.55 -18.93
N ALA A 338 -5.00 18.17 -19.74
CA ALA A 338 -5.82 19.13 -20.48
C ALA A 338 -6.67 19.96 -19.49
N PRO A 339 -6.79 21.28 -19.68
CA PRO A 339 -7.53 22.15 -18.76
C PRO A 339 -9.05 22.02 -18.87
N ASP A 340 -9.56 21.34 -19.90
CA ASP A 340 -10.98 21.22 -20.19
C ASP A 340 -11.71 20.51 -19.03
N GLY A 341 -12.68 21.21 -18.42
CA GLY A 341 -13.49 20.68 -17.32
C GLY A 341 -12.92 20.88 -15.92
N LEU A 342 -11.73 21.47 -15.79
CA LEU A 342 -11.16 21.85 -14.50
C LEU A 342 -11.68 23.22 -14.03
N PRO A 343 -11.82 23.46 -12.71
CA PRO A 343 -12.09 24.79 -12.19
C PRO A 343 -10.99 25.77 -12.60
N GLU A 344 -11.38 26.97 -13.02
CA GLU A 344 -10.44 28.02 -13.40
C GLU A 344 -9.86 28.70 -12.15
N CYS A 345 -8.54 28.95 -12.15
CA CYS A 345 -7.85 29.63 -11.07
C CYS A 345 -8.38 31.08 -10.93
N ALA A 346 -9.02 31.40 -9.80
CA ALA A 346 -9.61 32.72 -9.54
C ALA A 346 -8.59 33.86 -9.71
N GLN A 347 -7.35 33.68 -9.23
CA GLN A 347 -6.29 34.67 -9.40
C GLN A 347 -5.89 34.88 -10.87
N CYS A 348 -5.93 33.82 -11.68
CA CYS A 348 -5.69 33.93 -13.13
C CYS A 348 -6.83 34.67 -13.83
N ILE A 349 -8.10 34.42 -13.43
CA ILE A 349 -9.26 35.15 -13.95
C ILE A 349 -9.11 36.64 -13.65
N ASP A 350 -8.84 36.99 -12.41
CA ASP A 350 -8.69 38.39 -11.97
C ASP A 350 -7.52 39.08 -12.70
N ALA A 351 -6.35 38.44 -12.75
CA ALA A 351 -5.18 38.96 -13.46
C ALA A 351 -5.43 39.12 -14.96
N HIS A 352 -6.14 38.19 -15.59
CA HIS A 352 -6.47 38.29 -17.01
C HIS A 352 -7.54 39.35 -17.29
N SER A 353 -8.49 39.55 -16.38
CA SER A 353 -9.51 40.60 -16.49
C SER A 353 -8.89 42.00 -16.47
N THR A 354 -7.86 42.21 -15.64
CA THR A 354 -7.13 43.49 -15.55
C THR A 354 -6.27 43.77 -16.77
N LEU A 355 -5.80 42.74 -17.49
CA LEU A 355 -5.08 42.87 -18.76
C LEU A 355 -5.97 43.14 -19.98
N ARG A 356 -7.30 42.97 -19.85
CA ARG A 356 -8.28 43.23 -20.92
C ARG A 356 -8.81 44.66 -20.93
N ASN A 357 -8.56 45.43 -19.87
CA ASN A 357 -8.77 46.89 -19.82
C ASN A 357 -7.49 47.62 -20.24
#